data_AF-A0A2D6D064-F1
#
_entry.id   AF-A0A2D6D064-F1
#
_cell.length_a   1.000
_cell.length_b   1.000
_cell.length_c   1.000
_cell.angle_alpha   90.00
_cell.angle_beta   90.00
_cell.angle_gamma   90.00
#
_symmetry.space_group_name_H-M   'P 1'
#
loop_
_entity.id
_entity.type
_entity.pdbx_description
1 polymer ?
#
loop_
_entity_poly.entity_id
_entity_poly.type
_entity_poly.pdbx_seq_one_letter_code
_entity_poly.pdbx_strand_id
1 'polypeptide(L)'
;MRQQRQTRAYQTAWFKRHHPAIFYAALINQELRVRNQDRMVEYVYDAPRNGVEVLQPDLRAATPMCQVVEGGAQICMGLEGLKGISSNGSTYLVELMGNPEHHELEEFLLAAAPKKLKNSLVVDMVEIGLMDSMVGVDPSMELPEKLHLRGRIIAALEHVNMWRKKCVDNPLYPSGQGFYNDVEALLKEKVTYYELRDLEKETNRRGLDKWTEALHAFQTFHLNLDHVLSRENEVLGMFVSGDPLASYAELIAGAGLVEFSSLEPRDHGDTCEFAGVISFVKQRTAKASKRQYTEIRVGDGTHSIEALVFYNEHIKEKSIAIGNVIRFEAKVEWKEGHTFVLRLRNVSVLGNLGALSRQSYRVGINCRRLPMQKILDAREEVLLSPQGDSPVYLECGGTVGLLRSVAMSGELQAYLDSLKHVSIVEQVQDFPEEMAS
;
A
#
# COMPACT_ATOMS: atom_id res chain seq x y z
N MET A 1 -23.16 21.94 35.86
CA MET A 1 -22.06 21.40 35.03
C MET A 1 -21.78 19.90 35.24
N ARG A 2 -21.69 19.37 36.47
CA ARG A 2 -21.41 17.93 36.71
C ARG A 2 -22.52 16.99 36.18
N GLN A 3 -23.79 17.34 36.40
CA GLN A 3 -24.94 16.54 35.99
C GLN A 3 -25.06 16.44 34.45
N GLN A 4 -24.87 17.55 33.73
CA GLN A 4 -24.83 17.57 32.25
C GLN A 4 -23.70 16.70 31.67
N ARG A 5 -22.54 16.60 32.35
CA ARG A 5 -21.44 15.71 31.91
C ARG A 5 -21.81 14.24 32.07
N GLN A 6 -22.48 13.87 33.16
CA GLN A 6 -22.94 12.49 33.39
C GLN A 6 -24.01 12.06 32.36
N THR A 7 -24.96 12.95 32.02
CA THR A 7 -25.97 12.67 30.99
C THR A 7 -25.36 12.43 29.60
N ARG A 8 -24.36 13.24 29.20
CA ARG A 8 -23.67 13.05 27.92
C ARG A 8 -22.88 11.76 27.87
N ALA A 9 -22.14 11.44 28.94
CA ALA A 9 -21.39 10.18 29.02
C ALA A 9 -22.32 8.97 28.90
N TYR A 10 -23.49 9.01 29.56
CA TYR A 10 -24.51 7.98 29.43
C TYR A 10 -25.05 7.87 28.00
N GLN A 11 -25.38 8.99 27.35
CA GLN A 11 -25.86 9.00 25.97
C GLN A 11 -24.84 8.42 24.99
N THR A 12 -23.57 8.79 25.13
CA THR A 12 -22.46 8.25 24.32
C THR A 12 -22.32 6.74 24.51
N ALA A 13 -22.32 6.27 25.76
CA ALA A 13 -22.23 4.83 26.05
C ALA A 13 -23.46 4.06 25.50
N TRP A 14 -24.65 4.66 25.55
CA TRP A 14 -25.86 4.08 25.00
C TRP A 14 -25.76 3.90 23.48
N PHE A 15 -25.32 4.92 22.73
CA PHE A 15 -25.09 4.80 21.28
C PHE A 15 -24.01 3.77 20.94
N LYS A 16 -22.88 3.78 21.67
CA LYS A 16 -21.81 2.79 21.47
C LYS A 16 -22.30 1.36 21.67
N ARG A 17 -23.25 1.11 22.59
CA ARG A 17 -23.80 -0.22 22.85
C ARG A 17 -24.91 -0.62 21.88
N HIS A 18 -25.82 0.28 21.54
CA HIS A 18 -27.06 -0.03 20.81
C HIS A 18 -27.01 0.30 19.31
N HIS A 19 -26.17 1.24 18.90
CA HIS A 19 -25.98 1.65 17.52
C HIS A 19 -24.49 1.87 17.21
N PRO A 20 -23.64 0.85 17.38
CA PRO A 20 -22.20 0.99 17.31
C PRO A 20 -21.74 1.51 15.93
N ALA A 21 -22.31 1.03 14.81
CA ALA A 21 -21.93 1.51 13.48
C ALA A 21 -22.18 3.01 13.29
N ILE A 22 -23.36 3.51 13.69
CA ILE A 22 -23.68 4.95 13.65
C ILE A 22 -22.73 5.74 14.55
N PHE A 23 -22.44 5.20 15.73
CA PHE A 23 -21.53 5.81 16.69
C PHE A 23 -20.12 5.97 16.12
N TYR A 24 -19.54 4.91 15.53
CA TYR A 24 -18.20 4.96 14.94
C TYR A 24 -18.14 5.82 13.67
N ALA A 25 -19.13 5.73 12.79
CA ALA A 25 -19.21 6.62 11.62
C ALA A 25 -19.25 8.10 12.03
N ALA A 26 -19.99 8.44 13.09
CA ALA A 26 -20.04 9.80 13.61
C ALA A 26 -18.69 10.28 14.18
N LEU A 27 -17.98 9.41 14.92
CA LEU A 27 -16.66 9.73 15.48
C LEU A 27 -15.61 9.92 14.37
N ILE A 28 -15.59 9.02 13.39
CA ILE A 28 -14.71 9.11 12.21
C ILE A 28 -14.98 10.43 11.49
N ASN A 29 -16.23 10.70 11.14
CA ASN A 29 -16.61 11.93 10.43
C ASN A 29 -16.29 13.21 11.22
N GLN A 30 -16.36 13.18 12.56
CA GLN A 30 -15.95 14.30 13.38
C GLN A 30 -14.46 14.59 13.22
N GLU A 31 -13.61 13.56 13.26
CA GLU A 31 -12.16 13.74 13.12
C GLU A 31 -11.77 14.12 11.68
N LEU A 32 -12.48 13.61 10.66
CA LEU A 32 -12.31 14.05 9.26
C LEU A 32 -12.56 15.54 9.10
N ARG A 33 -13.63 16.08 9.71
CA ARG A 33 -13.96 17.51 9.65
C ARG A 33 -12.89 18.42 10.27
N VAL A 34 -12.22 17.95 11.32
CA VAL A 34 -11.11 18.67 11.95
C VAL A 34 -9.74 18.28 11.38
N ARG A 35 -9.71 17.46 10.31
CA ARG A 35 -8.52 16.97 9.62
C ARG A 35 -7.52 16.27 10.54
N ASN A 36 -8.04 15.46 11.46
CA ASN A 36 -7.25 14.73 12.43
C ASN A 36 -7.15 13.25 12.04
N GLN A 37 -6.31 12.96 11.06
CA GLN A 37 -6.22 11.64 10.45
C GLN A 37 -5.74 10.58 11.44
N ASP A 38 -4.77 10.90 12.28
CA ASP A 38 -4.28 9.99 13.33
C ASP A 38 -5.43 9.50 14.21
N ARG A 39 -6.28 10.43 14.69
CA ARG A 39 -7.41 10.12 15.56
C ARG A 39 -8.56 9.40 14.84
N MET A 40 -8.73 9.66 13.56
CA MET A 40 -9.66 8.91 12.72
C MET A 40 -9.25 7.43 12.65
N VAL A 41 -7.98 7.16 12.36
CA VAL A 41 -7.42 5.81 12.30
C VAL A 41 -7.60 5.09 13.64
N GLU A 42 -7.55 5.80 14.77
CA GLU A 42 -7.85 5.20 16.08
C GLU A 42 -9.25 4.59 16.17
N TYR A 43 -10.25 5.26 15.61
CA TYR A 43 -11.62 4.77 15.60
C TYR A 43 -11.84 3.67 14.56
N VAL A 44 -11.10 3.70 13.46
CA VAL A 44 -11.08 2.61 12.46
C VAL A 44 -10.63 1.30 13.12
N TYR A 45 -9.56 1.32 13.91
CA TYR A 45 -9.09 0.11 14.61
C TYR A 45 -9.92 -0.26 15.87
N ASP A 46 -10.65 0.68 16.47
CA ASP A 46 -11.51 0.40 17.64
C ASP A 46 -12.88 -0.15 17.23
N ALA A 47 -13.37 0.16 16.03
CA ALA A 47 -14.67 -0.30 15.52
C ALA A 47 -14.82 -1.83 15.49
N PRO A 48 -13.86 -2.62 14.96
CA PRO A 48 -13.96 -4.09 14.93
C PRO A 48 -14.10 -4.72 16.32
N ARG A 49 -13.43 -4.16 17.34
CA ARG A 49 -13.56 -4.61 18.75
C ARG A 49 -14.97 -4.46 19.30
N ASN A 50 -15.78 -3.63 18.67
CA ASN A 50 -17.15 -3.34 19.06
C ASN A 50 -18.15 -3.93 18.06
N GLY A 51 -17.72 -4.90 17.26
CA GLY A 51 -18.57 -5.62 16.30
C GLY A 51 -18.94 -4.79 15.07
N VAL A 52 -18.15 -3.77 14.73
CA VAL A 52 -18.36 -2.93 13.55
C VAL A 52 -17.22 -3.14 12.57
N GLU A 53 -17.54 -3.70 11.41
CA GLU A 53 -16.57 -3.83 10.32
C GLU A 53 -16.40 -2.49 9.60
N VAL A 54 -15.16 -2.14 9.29
CA VAL A 54 -14.82 -0.93 8.52
C VAL A 54 -14.36 -1.35 7.15
N LEU A 55 -15.13 -0.99 6.13
CA LEU A 55 -14.84 -1.26 4.73
C LEU A 55 -14.09 -0.09 4.12
N GLN A 56 -13.14 -0.41 3.23
CA GLN A 56 -12.53 0.59 2.36
C GLN A 56 -13.56 1.19 1.39
N PRO A 57 -13.33 2.40 0.86
CA PRO A 57 -14.22 2.97 -0.15
C PRO A 57 -14.07 2.24 -1.49
N ASP A 58 -15.18 2.06 -2.20
CA ASP A 58 -15.21 1.74 -3.63
C ASP A 58 -15.55 3.02 -4.39
N LEU A 59 -14.71 3.42 -5.35
CA LEU A 59 -14.89 4.68 -6.08
C LEU A 59 -16.30 4.85 -6.68
N ARG A 60 -16.92 3.79 -7.21
CA ARG A 60 -18.25 3.86 -7.84
C ARG A 60 -19.37 4.17 -6.86
N ALA A 61 -19.21 3.77 -5.60
CA ALA A 61 -20.20 3.94 -4.54
C ALA A 61 -19.73 4.91 -3.43
N ALA A 62 -18.57 5.53 -3.60
CA ALA A 62 -17.94 6.29 -2.54
C ALA A 62 -18.70 7.59 -2.25
N THR A 63 -18.72 7.95 -0.98
CA THR A 63 -19.20 9.25 -0.50
C THR A 63 -18.03 10.06 0.05
N PRO A 64 -18.17 11.40 0.20
CA PRO A 64 -17.07 12.20 0.77
C PRO A 64 -16.77 11.80 2.22
N MET A 65 -17.82 11.53 3.00
CA MET A 65 -17.77 11.17 4.42
C MET A 65 -18.10 9.69 4.63
N CYS A 66 -17.71 9.13 5.77
CA CYS A 66 -18.02 7.77 6.17
C CYS A 66 -19.53 7.57 6.33
N GLN A 67 -20.04 6.43 5.86
CA GLN A 67 -21.46 6.07 5.90
C GLN A 67 -21.65 4.69 6.55
N VAL A 68 -22.82 4.49 7.15
CA VAL A 68 -23.24 3.16 7.62
C VAL A 68 -23.82 2.39 6.43
N VAL A 69 -23.36 1.16 6.24
CA VAL A 69 -23.87 0.27 5.19
C VAL A 69 -25.27 -0.24 5.58
N GLU A 70 -26.12 -0.49 4.58
CA GLU A 70 -27.43 -1.11 4.81
C GLU A 70 -27.26 -2.44 5.58
N GLY A 71 -28.08 -2.65 6.62
CA GLY A 71 -27.93 -3.77 7.56
C GLY A 71 -27.23 -3.40 8.88
N GLY A 72 -26.56 -2.24 8.95
CA GLY A 72 -26.22 -1.56 10.21
C GLY A 72 -25.06 -2.13 11.04
N ALA A 73 -24.39 -3.18 10.58
CA ALA A 73 -23.22 -3.78 11.24
C ALA A 73 -21.87 -3.34 10.65
N GLN A 74 -21.89 -2.60 9.54
CA GLN A 74 -20.69 -2.21 8.81
C GLN A 74 -20.71 -0.71 8.52
N ILE A 75 -19.53 -0.12 8.39
CA ILE A 75 -19.34 1.26 7.91
C ILE A 75 -18.39 1.26 6.72
N CYS A 76 -18.68 2.10 5.72
CA CYS A 76 -17.80 2.33 4.58
C CYS A 76 -17.07 3.66 4.78
N MET A 77 -15.74 3.67 4.64
CA MET A 77 -14.97 4.90 4.72
C MET A 77 -15.33 5.86 3.59
N GLY A 78 -15.32 7.16 3.90
CA GLY A 78 -15.47 8.20 2.88
C GLY A 78 -14.14 8.55 2.22
N LEU A 79 -14.19 9.14 1.03
CA LEU A 79 -13.00 9.59 0.30
C LEU A 79 -12.15 10.59 1.08
N GLU A 80 -12.75 11.41 1.95
CA GLU A 80 -11.98 12.35 2.80
C GLU A 80 -11.18 11.65 3.90
N GLY A 81 -11.43 10.35 4.15
CA GLY A 81 -10.58 9.53 5.02
C GLY A 81 -9.23 9.17 4.41
N LEU A 82 -9.09 9.31 3.09
CA LEU A 82 -7.87 9.00 2.37
C LEU A 82 -6.87 10.15 2.50
N LYS A 83 -5.64 9.80 2.90
CA LYS A 83 -4.55 10.77 2.96
C LYS A 83 -4.34 11.39 1.57
N GLY A 84 -4.26 12.72 1.53
CA GLY A 84 -4.01 13.44 0.27
C GLY A 84 -5.27 13.82 -0.51
N ILE A 85 -6.46 13.35 -0.13
CA ILE A 85 -7.72 13.83 -0.69
C ILE A 85 -8.22 15.05 0.08
N SER A 86 -8.47 16.14 -0.64
CA SER A 86 -9.12 17.33 -0.08
C SER A 86 -10.64 17.23 -0.20
N SER A 87 -11.40 17.99 0.59
CA SER A 87 -12.87 18.04 0.48
C SER A 87 -13.37 18.47 -0.91
N ASN A 88 -12.58 19.27 -1.65
CA ASN A 88 -12.90 19.60 -3.05
C ASN A 88 -12.62 18.42 -3.98
N GLY A 89 -11.56 17.65 -3.71
CA GLY A 89 -11.19 16.45 -4.45
C GLY A 89 -12.21 15.32 -4.26
N SER A 90 -12.65 15.07 -3.03
CA SER A 90 -13.70 14.09 -2.73
C SER A 90 -15.03 14.46 -3.40
N THR A 91 -15.47 15.72 -3.27
CA THR A 91 -16.69 16.22 -3.91
C THR A 91 -16.61 16.07 -5.43
N TYR A 92 -15.47 16.45 -6.03
CA TYR A 92 -15.26 16.30 -7.47
C TYR A 92 -15.30 14.83 -7.91
N LEU A 93 -14.68 13.91 -7.18
CA LEU A 93 -14.74 12.47 -7.49
C LEU A 93 -16.18 11.94 -7.42
N VAL A 94 -16.95 12.33 -6.40
CA VAL A 94 -18.35 11.89 -6.27
C VAL A 94 -19.22 12.48 -7.38
N GLU A 95 -19.06 13.76 -7.72
CA GLU A 95 -19.74 14.38 -8.86
C GLU A 95 -19.38 13.69 -10.17
N LEU A 96 -18.10 13.33 -10.33
CA LEU A 96 -17.61 12.62 -11.50
C LEU A 96 -18.26 11.24 -11.62
N MET A 97 -18.30 10.47 -10.54
CA MET A 97 -18.92 9.13 -10.52
C MET A 97 -20.45 9.16 -10.56
N GLY A 98 -21.07 10.34 -10.40
CA GLY A 98 -22.50 10.55 -10.64
C GLY A 98 -22.91 10.39 -12.11
N ASN A 99 -21.96 10.48 -13.05
CA ASN A 99 -22.19 10.10 -14.44
C ASN A 99 -21.83 8.61 -14.66
N PRO A 100 -22.80 7.75 -15.04
CA PRO A 100 -22.53 6.35 -15.35
C PRO A 100 -21.47 6.13 -16.43
N GLU A 101 -21.28 7.07 -17.36
CA GLU A 101 -20.23 6.96 -18.40
C GLU A 101 -18.83 6.90 -17.78
N HIS A 102 -18.61 7.60 -16.65
CA HIS A 102 -17.32 7.58 -15.97
C HIS A 102 -17.12 6.33 -15.10
N HIS A 103 -18.02 5.33 -15.16
CA HIS A 103 -17.83 4.06 -14.44
C HIS A 103 -16.84 3.14 -15.18
N GLU A 104 -16.58 3.43 -16.44
CA GLU A 104 -15.51 2.80 -17.22
C GLU A 104 -14.19 3.50 -16.91
N LEU A 105 -13.11 2.70 -16.72
CA LEU A 105 -11.80 3.21 -16.35
C LEU A 105 -11.33 4.32 -17.30
N GLU A 106 -11.52 4.15 -18.60
CA GLU A 106 -11.02 5.06 -19.62
C GLU A 106 -11.69 6.43 -19.55
N GLU A 107 -13.01 6.44 -19.48
CA GLU A 107 -13.83 7.65 -19.35
C GLU A 107 -13.55 8.36 -18.02
N PHE A 108 -13.37 7.61 -16.94
CA PHE A 108 -12.90 8.18 -15.68
C PHE A 108 -11.55 8.87 -15.84
N LEU A 109 -10.57 8.19 -16.43
CA LEU A 109 -9.23 8.75 -16.58
C LEU A 109 -9.26 10.00 -17.44
N LEU A 110 -9.99 9.99 -18.56
CA LEU A 110 -10.25 11.14 -19.43
C LEU A 110 -10.81 12.33 -18.66
N ALA A 111 -11.88 12.10 -17.91
CA ALA A 111 -12.60 13.15 -17.24
C ALA A 111 -11.88 13.64 -15.96
N ALA A 112 -11.07 12.79 -15.33
CA ALA A 112 -10.17 13.10 -14.21
C ALA A 112 -9.01 14.00 -14.67
N ALA A 113 -9.28 15.30 -14.75
CA ALA A 113 -8.31 16.29 -15.20
C ALA A 113 -7.15 16.46 -14.18
N PRO A 114 -5.87 16.49 -14.62
CA PRO A 114 -4.70 16.66 -13.74
C PRO A 114 -4.71 17.95 -12.91
N LYS A 115 -5.47 18.96 -13.34
CA LYS A 115 -5.65 20.23 -12.60
C LYS A 115 -6.49 20.05 -11.32
N LYS A 116 -7.29 18.98 -11.22
CA LYS A 116 -8.20 18.71 -10.10
C LYS A 116 -7.76 17.50 -9.26
N LEU A 117 -7.13 16.50 -9.88
CA LEU A 117 -6.59 15.32 -9.21
C LEU A 117 -5.12 15.15 -9.55
N LYS A 118 -4.30 14.87 -8.54
CA LYS A 118 -2.88 14.54 -8.75
C LYS A 118 -2.75 13.12 -9.30
N ASN A 119 -1.85 12.92 -10.25
CA ASN A 119 -1.59 11.58 -10.79
C ASN A 119 -1.15 10.58 -9.70
N SER A 120 -0.37 11.04 -8.70
CA SER A 120 0.03 10.21 -7.56
C SER A 120 -1.18 9.67 -6.80
N LEU A 121 -2.22 10.49 -6.63
CA LEU A 121 -3.44 10.07 -5.93
C LEU A 121 -4.20 9.00 -6.72
N VAL A 122 -4.23 9.08 -8.05
CA VAL A 122 -4.86 8.06 -8.89
C VAL A 122 -4.11 6.73 -8.78
N VAL A 123 -2.77 6.77 -8.73
CA VAL A 123 -1.94 5.57 -8.47
C VAL A 123 -2.25 5.00 -7.09
N ASP A 124 -2.26 5.84 -6.04
CA ASP A 124 -2.62 5.42 -4.68
C ASP A 124 -4.00 4.73 -4.65
N MET A 125 -5.00 5.28 -5.35
CA MET A 125 -6.35 4.71 -5.43
C MET A 125 -6.37 3.33 -6.10
N VAL A 126 -5.51 3.09 -7.09
CA VAL A 126 -5.38 1.78 -7.72
C VAL A 126 -4.66 0.80 -6.80
N GLU A 127 -3.56 1.22 -6.17
CA GLU A 127 -2.75 0.35 -5.30
C GLU A 127 -3.54 -0.18 -4.11
N ILE A 128 -4.33 0.70 -3.47
CA ILE A 128 -5.20 0.33 -2.35
C ILE A 128 -6.51 -0.36 -2.78
N GLY A 129 -6.74 -0.54 -4.09
CA GLY A 129 -7.91 -1.25 -4.60
C GLY A 129 -9.23 -0.47 -4.59
N LEU A 130 -9.18 0.84 -4.43
CA LEU A 130 -10.36 1.70 -4.46
C LEU A 130 -11.03 1.72 -5.85
N MET A 131 -10.28 1.37 -6.90
CA MET A 131 -10.75 1.28 -8.28
C MET A 131 -11.03 -0.15 -8.76
N ASP A 132 -10.98 -1.14 -7.87
CA ASP A 132 -11.13 -2.57 -8.21
C ASP A 132 -12.43 -2.85 -8.98
N SER A 133 -13.55 -2.26 -8.55
CA SER A 133 -14.85 -2.43 -9.23
C SER A 133 -14.86 -1.91 -10.67
N MET A 134 -14.02 -0.92 -10.99
CA MET A 134 -13.94 -0.30 -12.31
C MET A 134 -13.22 -1.16 -13.33
N VAL A 135 -12.42 -2.12 -12.86
CA VAL A 135 -11.52 -2.92 -13.70
C VAL A 135 -11.81 -4.41 -13.65
N GLY A 136 -13.01 -4.76 -13.17
CA GLY A 136 -13.48 -6.14 -13.14
C GLY A 136 -12.75 -7.01 -12.12
N VAL A 137 -12.10 -6.42 -11.12
CA VAL A 137 -11.58 -7.18 -9.97
C VAL A 137 -12.78 -7.65 -9.16
N ASP A 138 -13.01 -8.96 -9.16
CA ASP A 138 -14.06 -9.58 -8.37
C ASP A 138 -13.57 -9.77 -6.91
N PRO A 139 -14.40 -9.46 -5.90
CA PRO A 139 -14.08 -9.76 -4.50
C PRO A 139 -13.64 -11.21 -4.24
N SER A 140 -14.12 -12.18 -5.02
CA SER A 140 -13.76 -13.59 -4.92
C SER A 140 -12.44 -13.97 -5.60
N MET A 141 -11.81 -13.06 -6.37
CA MET A 141 -10.51 -13.34 -6.99
C MET A 141 -9.43 -13.54 -5.93
N GLU A 142 -8.47 -14.40 -6.26
CA GLU A 142 -7.28 -14.59 -5.45
C GLU A 142 -6.41 -13.32 -5.47
N LEU A 143 -5.79 -13.02 -4.34
CA LEU A 143 -5.03 -11.78 -4.16
C LEU A 143 -3.97 -11.54 -5.24
N PRO A 144 -3.15 -12.53 -5.67
CA PRO A 144 -2.19 -12.32 -6.75
C PRO A 144 -2.82 -11.83 -8.06
N GLU A 145 -4.01 -12.31 -8.40
CA GLU A 145 -4.74 -11.87 -9.60
C GLU A 145 -5.23 -10.43 -9.47
N LYS A 146 -5.72 -10.05 -8.28
CA LYS A 146 -6.09 -8.65 -7.98
C LYS A 146 -4.90 -7.72 -8.12
N LEU A 147 -3.75 -8.09 -7.54
CA LEU A 147 -2.53 -7.30 -7.59
C LEU A 147 -1.95 -7.18 -9.00
N HIS A 148 -2.09 -8.25 -9.81
CA HIS A 148 -1.78 -8.20 -11.23
C HIS A 148 -2.66 -7.16 -11.94
N LEU A 149 -3.98 -7.24 -11.82
CA LEU A 149 -4.91 -6.33 -12.47
C LEU A 149 -4.69 -4.86 -12.07
N ARG A 150 -4.51 -4.58 -10.77
CA ARG A 150 -4.14 -3.24 -10.28
C ARG A 150 -2.85 -2.75 -10.91
N GLY A 151 -1.86 -3.64 -10.98
CA GLY A 151 -0.57 -3.36 -11.60
C GLY A 151 -0.66 -2.95 -13.07
N ARG A 152 -1.48 -3.65 -13.86
CA ARG A 152 -1.73 -3.33 -15.28
C ARG A 152 -2.25 -1.90 -15.46
N ILE A 153 -3.13 -1.45 -14.56
CA ILE A 153 -3.69 -0.09 -14.60
C ILE A 153 -2.61 0.94 -14.34
N ILE A 154 -1.70 0.70 -13.38
CA ILE A 154 -0.61 1.63 -13.09
C ILE A 154 0.29 1.80 -14.31
N ALA A 155 0.65 0.69 -14.98
CA ALA A 155 1.40 0.74 -16.23
C ALA A 155 0.64 1.53 -17.32
N ALA A 156 -0.68 1.32 -17.45
CA ALA A 156 -1.51 2.08 -18.37
C ALA A 156 -1.57 3.58 -18.02
N LEU A 157 -1.67 3.93 -16.74
CA LEU A 157 -1.67 5.31 -16.23
C LEU A 157 -0.36 6.04 -16.57
N GLU A 158 0.78 5.38 -16.39
CA GLU A 158 2.08 5.94 -16.76
C GLU A 158 2.15 6.24 -18.25
N HIS A 159 1.65 5.32 -19.08
CA HIS A 159 1.58 5.52 -20.52
C HIS A 159 0.64 6.67 -20.90
N VAL A 160 -0.57 6.73 -20.33
CA VAL A 160 -1.53 7.84 -20.49
C VAL A 160 -0.91 9.17 -20.10
N ASN A 161 -0.17 9.24 -18.99
CA ASN A 161 0.46 10.46 -18.52
C ASN A 161 1.60 10.91 -19.43
N MET A 162 2.43 9.98 -19.89
CA MET A 162 3.49 10.24 -20.88
C MET A 162 2.89 10.78 -22.18
N TRP A 163 1.76 10.22 -22.60
CA TRP A 163 1.05 10.63 -23.81
C TRP A 163 0.32 11.96 -23.68
N ARG A 164 -0.37 12.22 -22.57
CA ARG A 164 -0.97 13.54 -22.27
C ARG A 164 0.06 14.65 -22.39
N LYS A 165 1.27 14.42 -21.86
CA LYS A 165 2.38 15.36 -21.97
C LYS A 165 2.81 15.59 -23.44
N LYS A 166 2.72 14.58 -24.30
CA LYS A 166 3.00 14.69 -25.74
C LYS A 166 1.82 15.31 -26.53
N CYS A 167 0.57 15.03 -26.16
CA CYS A 167 -0.64 15.51 -26.83
C CYS A 167 -0.94 16.98 -26.59
N VAL A 168 -0.56 17.53 -25.43
CA VAL A 168 -0.66 18.98 -25.17
C VAL A 168 0.11 19.80 -26.23
N ASP A 169 1.08 19.18 -26.91
CA ASP A 169 1.88 19.78 -27.97
C ASP A 169 1.66 19.15 -29.38
N ASN A 170 0.69 18.25 -29.58
CA ASN A 170 0.52 17.49 -30.83
C ASN A 170 -0.83 17.72 -31.54
N PRO A 171 -0.85 18.31 -32.76
CA PRO A 171 -2.07 18.62 -33.51
C PRO A 171 -2.82 17.40 -34.09
N LEU A 172 -2.31 16.18 -33.95
CA LEU A 172 -2.91 14.96 -34.54
C LEU A 172 -4.05 14.34 -33.70
N TYR A 173 -4.23 14.72 -32.44
CA TYR A 173 -5.25 14.14 -31.54
C TYR A 173 -6.04 15.22 -30.77
N PRO A 174 -6.96 15.94 -31.42
CA PRO A 174 -7.61 17.11 -30.84
C PRO A 174 -8.60 16.81 -29.69
N SER A 175 -8.99 15.54 -29.47
CA SER A 175 -9.95 15.15 -28.41
C SER A 175 -9.55 13.95 -27.54
N GLY A 176 -8.44 13.26 -27.84
CA GLY A 176 -8.00 12.08 -27.09
C GLY A 176 -8.75 10.76 -27.41
N GLN A 177 -9.92 10.78 -28.06
CA GLN A 177 -10.77 9.59 -28.26
C GLN A 177 -10.08 8.41 -28.97
N GLY A 178 -9.28 8.67 -30.02
CA GLY A 178 -8.58 7.60 -30.77
C GLY A 178 -7.49 6.89 -29.97
N PHE A 179 -6.97 7.51 -28.92
CA PHE A 179 -5.96 6.93 -28.02
C PHE A 179 -6.59 5.97 -27.01
N TYR A 180 -7.81 6.23 -26.55
CA TYR A 180 -8.50 5.36 -25.59
C TYR A 180 -9.04 4.11 -26.25
N ASN A 181 -9.51 4.17 -27.51
CA ASN A 181 -9.85 2.97 -28.29
C ASN A 181 -8.66 1.97 -28.39
N ASP A 182 -7.41 2.46 -28.42
CA ASP A 182 -6.21 1.61 -28.44
C ASP A 182 -5.91 0.99 -27.05
N VAL A 183 -6.22 1.70 -25.96
CA VAL A 183 -6.13 1.20 -24.56
C VAL A 183 -7.28 0.23 -24.24
N GLU A 184 -8.46 0.49 -24.79
CA GLU A 184 -9.66 -0.33 -24.70
C GLU A 184 -9.44 -1.69 -25.38
N ALA A 185 -8.82 -1.67 -26.58
CA ALA A 185 -8.40 -2.89 -27.26
C ALA A 185 -7.42 -3.72 -26.40
N LEU A 186 -6.46 -3.07 -25.71
CA LEU A 186 -5.51 -3.73 -24.80
C LEU A 186 -6.17 -4.33 -23.54
N LEU A 187 -7.20 -3.67 -23.01
CA LEU A 187 -7.91 -4.13 -21.83
C LEU A 187 -8.92 -5.25 -22.18
N LYS A 188 -9.53 -5.19 -23.37
CA LYS A 188 -10.57 -6.15 -23.82
C LYS A 188 -10.03 -7.40 -24.49
N GLU A 189 -8.87 -7.37 -25.15
CA GLU A 189 -8.35 -8.53 -25.88
C GLU A 189 -7.27 -9.31 -25.11
N LYS A 190 -7.39 -10.64 -25.10
CA LYS A 190 -6.26 -11.56 -24.91
C LYS A 190 -5.39 -11.51 -26.18
N VAL A 191 -4.70 -10.37 -26.40
CA VAL A 191 -3.99 -10.12 -27.65
C VAL A 191 -2.88 -11.15 -27.84
N THR A 192 -2.86 -11.82 -28.99
CA THR A 192 -1.81 -12.78 -29.33
C THR A 192 -0.55 -12.06 -29.81
N TYR A 193 0.61 -12.72 -29.70
CA TYR A 193 1.92 -12.17 -30.11
C TYR A 193 1.94 -11.53 -31.52
N TYR A 194 1.17 -12.08 -32.47
CA TYR A 194 1.13 -11.58 -33.85
C TYR A 194 0.32 -10.29 -34.01
N GLU A 195 -0.77 -10.14 -33.26
CA GLU A 195 -1.58 -8.92 -33.25
C GLU A 195 -0.81 -7.77 -32.58
N LEU A 196 -0.04 -8.07 -31.53
CA LEU A 196 0.88 -7.11 -30.89
C LEU A 196 1.95 -6.61 -31.85
N ARG A 197 2.46 -7.49 -32.71
CA ARG A 197 3.49 -7.15 -33.72
C ARG A 197 2.97 -6.24 -34.83
N ASP A 198 1.71 -6.38 -35.23
CA ASP A 198 1.12 -5.52 -36.25
C ASP A 198 0.71 -4.16 -35.67
N LEU A 199 0.20 -4.13 -34.43
CA LEU A 199 0.06 -2.89 -33.64
C LEU A 199 1.40 -2.18 -33.44
N GLU A 200 2.47 -2.91 -33.14
CA GLU A 200 3.84 -2.40 -32.98
C GLU A 200 4.39 -1.78 -34.28
N LYS A 201 4.08 -2.35 -35.45
CA LYS A 201 4.46 -1.74 -36.75
C LYS A 201 3.70 -0.45 -37.02
N GLU A 202 2.43 -0.41 -36.66
CA GLU A 202 1.54 0.75 -36.85
C GLU A 202 1.92 1.89 -35.88
N THR A 203 2.27 1.57 -34.63
CA THR A 203 2.74 2.53 -33.61
C THR A 203 4.17 3.02 -33.87
N ASN A 204 5.09 2.14 -34.29
CA ASN A 204 6.44 2.55 -34.72
C ASN A 204 6.41 3.50 -35.93
N ARG A 205 5.48 3.30 -36.87
CA ARG A 205 5.24 4.25 -37.98
C ARG A 205 4.79 5.63 -37.51
N ARG A 206 4.16 5.71 -36.33
CA ARG A 206 3.61 6.94 -35.73
C ARG A 206 4.55 7.58 -34.68
N GLY A 207 5.78 7.09 -34.53
CA GLY A 207 6.78 7.66 -33.60
C GLY A 207 6.60 7.24 -32.13
N LEU A 208 6.04 6.04 -31.89
CA LEU A 208 5.86 5.43 -30.57
C LEU A 208 6.91 4.34 -30.29
N ASP A 209 8.17 4.74 -30.23
CA ASP A 209 9.34 3.91 -29.93
C ASP A 209 9.32 3.19 -28.55
N LYS A 210 8.38 3.55 -27.66
CA LYS A 210 8.23 2.96 -26.30
C LYS A 210 7.03 2.01 -26.15
N TRP A 211 6.34 1.68 -27.24
CA TRP A 211 5.12 0.87 -27.20
C TRP A 211 5.38 -0.55 -26.68
N THR A 212 6.44 -1.20 -27.16
CA THR A 212 6.80 -2.57 -26.76
C THR A 212 7.16 -2.63 -25.26
N GLU A 213 7.78 -1.58 -24.73
CA GLU A 213 8.09 -1.46 -23.30
C GLU A 213 6.82 -1.28 -22.45
N ALA A 214 5.89 -0.42 -22.90
CA ALA A 214 4.63 -0.16 -22.20
C ALA A 214 3.69 -1.37 -22.20
N LEU A 215 3.60 -2.06 -23.34
CA LEU A 215 2.84 -3.29 -23.49
C LEU A 215 3.44 -4.43 -22.63
N HIS A 216 4.77 -4.58 -22.64
CA HIS A 216 5.44 -5.56 -21.78
C HIS A 216 5.19 -5.24 -20.31
N ALA A 217 5.36 -3.98 -19.88
CA ALA A 217 5.02 -3.56 -18.53
C ALA A 217 3.54 -3.85 -18.19
N PHE A 218 2.62 -3.55 -19.11
CA PHE A 218 1.20 -3.88 -18.97
C PHE A 218 0.89 -5.38 -18.90
N GLN A 219 1.76 -6.25 -19.40
CA GLN A 219 1.58 -7.71 -19.34
C GLN A 219 2.30 -8.35 -18.15
N THR A 220 3.38 -7.77 -17.66
CA THR A 220 4.25 -8.38 -16.64
C THR A 220 4.26 -7.66 -15.30
N PHE A 221 3.69 -6.46 -15.19
CA PHE A 221 3.69 -5.69 -13.95
C PHE A 221 2.70 -6.30 -12.94
N HIS A 222 3.20 -6.58 -11.74
CA HIS A 222 2.44 -7.10 -10.63
C HIS A 222 2.81 -6.29 -9.39
N LEU A 223 1.81 -5.88 -8.62
CA LEU A 223 2.09 -5.24 -7.34
C LEU A 223 2.57 -6.26 -6.33
N ASN A 224 3.60 -5.91 -5.57
CA ASN A 224 4.00 -6.66 -4.39
C ASN A 224 3.01 -6.38 -3.25
N LEU A 225 2.58 -7.42 -2.53
CA LEU A 225 1.71 -7.28 -1.36
C LEU A 225 2.32 -6.35 -0.31
N ASP A 226 3.62 -6.43 -0.02
CA ASP A 226 4.25 -5.56 0.97
C ASP A 226 4.14 -4.07 0.58
N HIS A 227 4.30 -3.78 -0.72
CA HIS A 227 4.10 -2.43 -1.25
C HIS A 227 2.65 -1.98 -1.09
N VAL A 228 1.69 -2.84 -1.43
CA VAL A 228 0.26 -2.57 -1.27
C VAL A 228 -0.08 -2.29 0.19
N LEU A 229 0.35 -3.14 1.12
CA LEU A 229 0.13 -2.95 2.56
C LEU A 229 0.77 -1.65 3.06
N SER A 230 1.95 -1.28 2.55
CA SER A 230 2.55 0.01 2.84
C SER A 230 1.67 1.18 2.36
N ARG A 231 1.11 1.11 1.16
CA ARG A 231 0.23 2.14 0.60
C ARG A 231 -1.09 2.20 1.34
N GLU A 232 -1.68 1.07 1.68
CA GLU A 232 -2.89 0.99 2.50
C GLU A 232 -2.66 1.65 3.87
N ASN A 233 -1.56 1.34 4.56
CA ASN A 233 -1.24 2.00 5.83
C ASN A 233 -0.95 3.49 5.67
N GLU A 234 -0.30 3.91 4.58
CA GLU A 234 0.00 5.33 4.36
C GLU A 234 -1.24 6.15 3.97
N VAL A 235 -2.11 5.59 3.13
CA VAL A 235 -3.23 6.29 2.49
C VAL A 235 -4.54 6.07 3.25
N LEU A 236 -4.88 4.81 3.57
CA LEU A 236 -6.08 4.43 4.33
C LEU A 236 -5.85 4.50 5.85
N GLY A 237 -4.63 4.22 6.30
CA GLY A 237 -4.31 4.05 7.73
C GLY A 237 -4.69 2.68 8.28
N MET A 238 -5.12 1.75 7.43
CA MET A 238 -5.49 0.38 7.79
C MET A 238 -5.01 -0.61 6.72
N PHE A 239 -4.82 -1.87 7.09
CA PHE A 239 -4.52 -2.96 6.16
C PHE A 239 -5.82 -3.62 5.72
N VAL A 240 -5.97 -3.83 4.42
CA VAL A 240 -7.16 -4.42 3.79
C VAL A 240 -6.79 -5.67 3.01
N SER A 241 -5.70 -5.61 2.24
CA SER A 241 -5.33 -6.69 1.33
C SER A 241 -4.68 -7.90 2.03
N GLY A 242 -4.26 -7.78 3.30
CA GLY A 242 -3.65 -8.90 4.02
C GLY A 242 -3.05 -8.54 5.37
N ASP A 243 -2.44 -9.54 6.01
CA ASP A 243 -1.73 -9.39 7.28
C ASP A 243 -0.31 -8.82 7.06
N PRO A 244 0.02 -7.65 7.61
CA PRO A 244 1.35 -7.05 7.50
C PRO A 244 2.47 -7.86 8.16
N LEU A 245 2.15 -8.87 8.98
CA LEU A 245 3.13 -9.75 9.60
C LEU A 245 3.39 -11.04 8.80
N ALA A 246 2.61 -11.31 7.75
CA ALA A 246 2.72 -12.54 6.97
C ALA A 246 4.13 -12.76 6.38
N SER A 247 4.72 -11.72 5.79
CA SER A 247 6.08 -11.75 5.23
C SER A 247 7.18 -11.98 6.29
N TYR A 248 6.84 -11.84 7.57
CA TYR A 248 7.74 -12.03 8.71
C TYR A 248 7.46 -13.32 9.48
N ALA A 249 6.53 -14.17 9.01
CA ALA A 249 6.06 -15.37 9.71
C ALA A 249 7.20 -16.29 10.18
N GLU A 250 8.22 -16.51 9.35
CA GLU A 250 9.37 -17.35 9.73
C GLU A 250 10.25 -16.72 10.83
N LEU A 251 10.40 -15.39 10.81
CA LEU A 251 11.18 -14.64 11.79
C LEU A 251 10.48 -14.57 13.16
N ILE A 252 9.15 -14.73 13.17
CA ILE A 252 8.32 -14.75 14.37
C ILE A 252 7.91 -16.17 14.81
N ALA A 253 8.11 -17.17 13.95
CA ALA A 253 7.77 -18.55 14.24
C ALA A 253 8.52 -19.07 15.47
N GLY A 254 7.80 -19.75 16.36
CA GLY A 254 8.38 -20.34 17.58
C GLY A 254 8.74 -19.35 18.69
N ALA A 255 8.48 -18.05 18.53
CA ALA A 255 8.73 -17.04 19.55
C ALA A 255 7.70 -17.02 20.69
N GLY A 256 6.60 -17.78 20.59
CA GLY A 256 5.53 -17.79 21.60
C GLY A 256 4.82 -16.44 21.71
N LEU A 257 4.64 -15.75 20.58
CA LEU A 257 4.02 -14.42 20.54
C LEU A 257 2.55 -14.48 20.99
N VAL A 258 2.14 -13.46 21.74
CA VAL A 258 0.75 -13.27 22.15
C VAL A 258 0.04 -12.41 21.11
N GLU A 259 -1.09 -12.87 20.58
CA GLU A 259 -1.95 -12.06 19.72
C GLU A 259 -2.65 -10.98 20.55
N PHE A 260 -2.80 -9.77 20.01
CA PHE A 260 -3.47 -8.68 20.71
C PHE A 260 -4.94 -8.99 21.02
N SER A 261 -5.58 -9.78 20.15
CA SER A 261 -6.95 -10.29 20.29
C SER A 261 -7.14 -11.18 21.54
N SER A 262 -6.08 -11.83 22.00
CA SER A 262 -6.11 -12.83 23.08
C SER A 262 -5.95 -12.25 24.48
N LEU A 263 -5.62 -10.97 24.59
CA LEU A 263 -5.37 -10.31 25.88
C LEU A 263 -6.66 -10.17 26.70
N GLU A 264 -6.59 -10.63 27.95
CA GLU A 264 -7.67 -10.61 28.93
C GLU A 264 -7.27 -9.82 30.20
N PRO A 265 -8.24 -9.30 30.97
CA PRO A 265 -7.92 -8.51 32.17
C PRO A 265 -7.02 -9.22 33.19
N ARG A 266 -7.02 -10.56 33.18
CA ARG A 266 -6.15 -11.41 34.00
C ARG A 266 -4.66 -11.26 33.68
N ASP A 267 -4.32 -10.84 32.46
CA ASP A 267 -2.93 -10.70 32.00
C ASP A 267 -2.29 -9.39 32.49
N HIS A 268 -3.02 -8.60 33.28
CA HIS A 268 -2.50 -7.37 33.88
C HIS A 268 -1.24 -7.65 34.72
N GLY A 269 -0.15 -6.96 34.38
CA GLY A 269 1.12 -7.08 35.07
C GLY A 269 2.08 -8.08 34.44
N ASP A 270 1.59 -8.96 33.57
CA ASP A 270 2.40 -9.94 32.87
C ASP A 270 3.31 -9.26 31.86
N THR A 271 4.40 -9.96 31.54
CA THR A 271 5.35 -9.51 30.52
C THR A 271 5.35 -10.54 29.41
N CYS A 272 4.92 -10.10 28.24
CA CYS A 272 4.69 -10.95 27.08
C CYS A 272 5.48 -10.44 25.88
N GLU A 273 5.65 -11.31 24.89
CA GLU A 273 6.30 -10.98 23.63
C GLU A 273 5.28 -10.86 22.51
N PHE A 274 5.47 -9.84 21.68
CA PHE A 274 4.53 -9.43 20.63
C PHE A 274 5.28 -9.15 19.33
N ALA A 275 4.55 -9.16 18.22
CA ALA A 275 5.00 -8.55 16.98
C ALA A 275 3.90 -7.65 16.41
N GLY A 276 4.31 -6.62 15.67
CA GLY A 276 3.37 -5.74 15.02
C GLY A 276 4.03 -4.60 14.29
N VAL A 277 3.21 -3.86 13.54
CA VAL A 277 3.62 -2.71 12.75
C VAL A 277 3.26 -1.42 13.48
N ILE A 278 4.22 -0.51 13.56
CA ILE A 278 4.02 0.82 14.15
C ILE A 278 3.20 1.68 13.18
N SER A 279 1.99 2.08 13.56
CA SER A 279 1.12 2.93 12.73
C SER A 279 1.07 4.39 13.20
N PHE A 280 1.48 4.66 14.44
CA PHE A 280 1.47 6.00 15.02
C PHE A 280 2.65 6.21 15.96
N VAL A 281 3.23 7.41 15.95
CA VAL A 281 4.33 7.80 16.85
C VAL A 281 4.13 9.25 17.29
N LYS A 282 4.12 9.49 18.60
CA LYS A 282 4.02 10.83 19.17
C LYS A 282 4.85 10.99 20.44
N GLN A 283 5.73 11.97 20.44
CA GLN A 283 6.49 12.32 21.65
C GLN A 283 5.60 13.05 22.67
N ARG A 284 5.76 12.70 23.93
CA ARG A 284 5.01 13.24 25.07
C ARG A 284 5.96 13.50 26.24
N THR A 285 5.50 14.37 27.13
CA THR A 285 6.18 14.63 28.41
C THR A 285 5.24 14.29 29.56
N ALA A 286 5.69 13.43 30.47
CA ALA A 286 4.90 13.02 31.62
C ALA A 286 4.67 14.19 32.57
N LYS A 287 3.41 14.44 32.95
CA LYS A 287 3.02 15.58 33.80
C LYS A 287 3.68 15.53 35.18
N ALA A 288 3.78 14.34 35.77
CA ALA A 288 4.30 14.15 37.12
C ALA A 288 5.84 14.12 37.16
N SER A 289 6.47 13.31 36.31
CA SER A 289 7.92 13.07 36.36
C SER A 289 8.72 13.99 35.44
N LYS A 290 8.07 14.78 34.58
CA LYS A 290 8.67 15.56 33.48
C LYS A 290 9.56 14.74 32.53
N ARG A 291 9.55 13.41 32.61
CA ARG A 291 10.28 12.53 31.70
C ARG A 291 9.61 12.50 30.34
N GLN A 292 10.41 12.51 29.29
CA GLN A 292 9.93 12.28 27.93
C GLN A 292 9.63 10.79 27.73
N TYR A 293 8.58 10.51 26.97
CA TYR A 293 8.22 9.18 26.52
C TYR A 293 7.57 9.29 25.14
N THR A 294 7.56 8.19 24.41
CA THR A 294 6.90 8.13 23.11
C THR A 294 5.65 7.27 23.24
N GLU A 295 4.52 7.83 22.83
CA GLU A 295 3.25 7.13 22.65
C GLU A 295 3.24 6.57 21.22
N ILE A 296 3.05 5.26 21.08
CA ILE A 296 2.94 4.60 19.78
C ILE A 296 1.67 3.78 19.69
N ARG A 297 1.24 3.47 18.47
CA ARG A 297 0.30 2.39 18.20
C ARG A 297 0.96 1.30 17.40
N VAL A 298 0.72 0.06 17.82
CA VAL A 298 1.23 -1.12 17.15
C VAL A 298 0.05 -2.01 16.78
N GLY A 299 0.00 -2.45 15.53
CA GLY A 299 -1.03 -3.36 15.02
C GLY A 299 -0.47 -4.71 14.60
N ASP A 300 -1.20 -5.79 14.87
CA ASP A 300 -0.84 -7.17 14.48
C ASP A 300 -1.70 -7.68 13.30
N GLY A 301 -2.27 -6.76 12.52
CA GLY A 301 -3.24 -7.08 11.47
C GLY A 301 -4.68 -7.28 11.98
N THR A 302 -4.86 -7.72 13.24
CA THR A 302 -6.20 -7.95 13.81
C THR A 302 -6.67 -6.81 14.71
N HIS A 303 -5.75 -6.24 15.49
CA HIS A 303 -6.04 -5.24 16.51
C HIS A 303 -4.93 -4.19 16.51
N SER A 304 -5.24 -2.97 16.98
CA SER A 304 -4.23 -1.95 17.24
C SER A 304 -4.22 -1.58 18.72
N ILE A 305 -3.07 -1.69 19.38
CA ILE A 305 -2.91 -1.42 20.82
C ILE A 305 -2.00 -0.20 21.03
N GLU A 306 -2.35 0.62 22.03
CA GLU A 306 -1.53 1.73 22.51
C GLU A 306 -0.33 1.17 23.28
N ALA A 307 0.85 1.67 22.94
CA ALA A 307 2.12 1.29 23.55
C ALA A 307 2.89 2.52 24.02
N LEU A 308 3.49 2.43 25.20
CA LEU A 308 4.32 3.47 25.80
C LEU A 308 5.78 3.05 25.76
N VAL A 309 6.59 3.92 25.16
CA VAL A 309 8.02 3.72 25.00
C VAL A 309 8.78 4.68 25.89
N PHE A 310 9.62 4.11 26.74
CA PHE A 310 10.63 4.84 27.49
C PHE A 310 11.99 4.38 26.95
N TYR A 311 12.68 5.26 26.23
CA TYR A 311 13.95 4.92 25.61
C TYR A 311 14.98 4.46 26.64
N ASN A 312 15.71 3.42 26.28
CA ASN A 312 16.73 2.77 27.10
C ASN A 312 17.80 2.14 26.18
N GLU A 313 18.74 1.39 26.74
CA GLU A 313 19.83 0.75 25.98
C GLU A 313 19.32 -0.23 24.90
N HIS A 314 18.13 -0.79 25.10
CA HIS A 314 17.47 -1.77 24.25
C HIS A 314 16.45 -1.18 23.27
N ILE A 315 16.07 0.10 23.43
CA ILE A 315 15.08 0.77 22.57
C ILE A 315 15.68 2.07 22.04
N LYS A 316 16.01 2.06 20.75
CA LYS A 316 16.58 3.21 20.04
C LYS A 316 15.47 3.99 19.34
N GLU A 317 15.64 5.31 19.19
CA GLU A 317 14.67 6.18 18.52
C GLU A 317 14.37 5.72 17.09
N LYS A 318 15.40 5.30 16.34
CA LYS A 318 15.24 4.73 15.00
C LYS A 318 14.41 3.44 14.93
N SER A 319 14.32 2.69 16.04
CA SER A 319 13.51 1.47 16.11
C SER A 319 12.02 1.80 16.21
N ILE A 320 11.68 3.04 16.58
CA ILE A 320 10.31 3.50 16.83
C ILE A 320 9.93 4.50 15.73
N ALA A 321 9.73 4.00 14.53
CA ALA A 321 9.31 4.77 13.36
C ALA A 321 8.04 4.17 12.75
N ILE A 322 7.18 5.02 12.20
CA ILE A 322 5.98 4.58 11.48
C ILE A 322 6.39 3.64 10.33
N GLY A 323 5.67 2.55 10.18
CA GLY A 323 5.93 1.50 9.20
C GLY A 323 6.95 0.44 9.65
N ASN A 324 7.72 0.66 10.72
CA ASN A 324 8.60 -0.38 11.24
C ASN A 324 7.78 -1.59 11.70
N VAL A 325 8.21 -2.77 11.26
CA VAL A 325 7.76 -4.05 11.80
C VAL A 325 8.69 -4.43 12.94
N ILE A 326 8.12 -4.57 14.13
CA ILE A 326 8.87 -4.81 15.36
C ILE A 326 8.42 -6.09 16.05
N ARG A 327 9.39 -6.82 16.59
CA ARG A 327 9.18 -7.81 17.66
C ARG A 327 9.56 -7.14 18.97
N PHE A 328 8.73 -7.25 20.00
CA PHE A 328 8.97 -6.52 21.24
C PHE A 328 8.43 -7.25 22.48
N GLU A 329 9.16 -7.08 23.58
CA GLU A 329 8.71 -7.48 24.91
C GLU A 329 8.01 -6.28 25.56
N ALA A 330 6.81 -6.49 26.11
CA ALA A 330 6.10 -5.45 26.83
C ALA A 330 5.40 -5.96 28.09
N LYS A 331 5.35 -5.08 29.09
CA LYS A 331 4.50 -5.29 30.25
C LYS A 331 3.07 -4.87 29.92
N VAL A 332 2.11 -5.76 30.18
CA VAL A 332 0.68 -5.52 29.93
C VAL A 332 0.09 -4.71 31.09
N GLU A 333 -0.51 -3.56 30.78
CA GLU A 333 -1.23 -2.73 31.77
C GLU A 333 -2.70 -2.60 31.36
N TRP A 334 -3.56 -3.39 31.99
CA TRP A 334 -5.02 -3.20 31.90
C TRP A 334 -5.44 -1.90 32.57
N LYS A 335 -6.24 -1.08 31.86
CA LYS A 335 -6.85 0.16 32.37
C LYS A 335 -8.36 0.00 32.52
N GLU A 336 -8.95 0.84 33.38
CA GLU A 336 -10.41 0.95 33.50
C GLU A 336 -11.05 1.26 32.14
N GLY A 337 -12.00 0.41 31.71
CA GLY A 337 -12.69 0.55 30.43
C GLY A 337 -12.33 -0.48 29.35
N HIS A 338 -11.76 -1.63 29.72
CA HIS A 338 -11.41 -2.74 28.80
C HIS A 338 -10.34 -2.39 27.76
N THR A 339 -9.44 -1.47 28.09
CA THR A 339 -8.31 -1.11 27.23
C THR A 339 -7.00 -1.57 27.84
N PHE A 340 -6.14 -2.16 27.01
CA PHE A 340 -4.77 -2.48 27.39
C PHE A 340 -3.83 -1.40 26.88
N VAL A 341 -2.81 -1.12 27.68
CA VAL A 341 -1.64 -0.37 27.25
C VAL A 341 -0.40 -1.21 27.50
N LEU A 342 0.48 -1.25 26.51
CA LEU A 342 1.73 -2.02 26.58
C LEU A 342 2.87 -1.10 26.95
N ARG A 343 3.65 -1.41 27.99
CA ARG A 343 4.89 -0.68 28.29
C ARG A 343 6.08 -1.47 27.75
N LEU A 344 6.68 -0.96 26.67
CA LEU A 344 7.77 -1.63 25.97
C LEU A 344 9.02 -1.72 26.85
N ARG A 345 9.68 -2.88 26.79
CA ARG A 345 10.95 -3.16 27.49
C ARG A 345 12.10 -3.39 26.53
N ASN A 346 11.87 -4.22 25.51
CA ASN A 346 12.86 -4.61 24.53
C ASN A 346 12.25 -4.58 23.13
N VAL A 347 13.00 -4.14 22.13
CA VAL A 347 12.53 -3.98 20.75
C VAL A 347 13.58 -4.46 19.77
N SER A 348 13.17 -5.39 18.90
CA SER A 348 13.92 -5.82 17.73
C SER A 348 13.16 -5.39 16.48
N VAL A 349 13.83 -4.67 15.58
CA VAL A 349 13.25 -4.31 14.28
C VAL A 349 13.43 -5.49 13.34
N LEU A 350 12.33 -6.01 12.81
CA LEU A 350 12.33 -7.09 11.82
C LEU A 350 12.43 -6.53 10.39
N GLY A 351 11.84 -5.35 10.17
CA GLY A 351 11.87 -4.65 8.90
C GLY A 351 11.06 -3.36 8.95
N ASN A 352 10.72 -2.82 7.78
CA ASN A 352 9.84 -1.66 7.66
C ASN A 352 9.05 -1.75 6.37
N LEU A 353 7.71 -1.67 6.45
CA LEU A 353 6.81 -1.77 5.30
C LEU A 353 7.10 -0.70 4.22
N GLY A 354 7.45 0.52 4.63
CA GLY A 354 7.84 1.59 3.72
C GLY A 354 9.29 1.49 3.20
N ALA A 355 10.15 0.71 3.85
CA ALA A 355 11.52 0.44 3.39
C ALA A 355 11.62 -0.83 2.53
N LEU A 356 10.60 -1.71 2.57
CA LEU A 356 10.50 -2.88 1.68
C LEU A 356 10.26 -2.47 0.22
N SER A 357 9.82 -1.24 -0.03
CA SER A 357 9.89 -0.57 -1.34
C SER A 357 11.34 -0.24 -1.79
N ARG A 358 12.37 -0.62 -1.02
CA ARG A 358 13.78 -0.31 -1.29
C ARG A 358 14.77 -1.43 -0.95
N GLN A 359 14.33 -2.68 -0.78
CA GLN A 359 15.30 -3.79 -0.89
C GLN A 359 15.57 -4.02 -2.37
N SER A 360 16.54 -3.27 -2.87
CA SER A 360 17.01 -3.36 -4.23
C SER A 360 18.13 -4.39 -4.31
N TYR A 361 17.84 -5.61 -4.78
CA TYR A 361 18.89 -6.58 -5.08
C TYR A 361 19.66 -6.14 -6.32
N ARG A 362 20.98 -6.00 -6.18
CA ARG A 362 21.88 -5.77 -7.32
C ARG A 362 22.38 -7.11 -7.84
N VAL A 363 21.83 -7.56 -8.96
CA VAL A 363 22.28 -8.78 -9.63
C VAL A 363 23.29 -8.39 -10.70
N GLY A 364 24.55 -8.76 -10.52
CA GLY A 364 25.61 -8.55 -11.52
C GLY A 364 25.88 -9.82 -12.30
N ILE A 365 25.65 -9.82 -13.61
CA ILE A 365 25.96 -10.96 -14.49
C ILE A 365 27.24 -10.68 -15.27
N ASN A 366 28.31 -11.45 -15.02
CA ASN A 366 29.55 -11.30 -15.77
C ASN A 366 29.49 -12.03 -17.12
N CYS A 367 29.12 -11.30 -18.16
CA CYS A 367 28.91 -11.82 -19.51
C CYS A 367 30.20 -12.33 -20.19
N ARG A 368 31.40 -11.97 -19.72
CA ARG A 368 32.65 -12.48 -20.32
C ARG A 368 32.88 -13.96 -20.06
N ARG A 369 32.27 -14.51 -19.01
CA ARG A 369 32.50 -15.90 -18.56
C ARG A 369 31.31 -16.82 -18.80
N LEU A 370 30.24 -16.30 -19.41
CA LEU A 370 29.05 -17.06 -19.73
C LEU A 370 28.95 -17.30 -21.25
N PRO A 371 28.53 -18.50 -21.68
CA PRO A 371 28.15 -18.74 -23.08
C PRO A 371 27.02 -17.78 -23.49
N MET A 372 27.04 -17.31 -24.74
CA MET A 372 26.02 -16.38 -25.27
C MET A 372 24.59 -16.85 -25.02
N GLN A 373 24.32 -18.15 -25.18
CA GLN A 373 23.00 -18.73 -24.93
C GLN A 373 22.56 -18.50 -23.47
N LYS A 374 23.43 -18.76 -22.50
CA LYS A 374 23.10 -18.54 -21.07
C LYS A 374 22.89 -17.08 -20.71
N ILE A 375 23.54 -16.16 -21.42
CA ILE A 375 23.33 -14.71 -21.25
C ILE A 375 21.94 -14.34 -21.78
N LEU A 376 21.54 -14.88 -22.92
CA LEU A 376 20.21 -14.68 -23.49
C LEU A 376 19.14 -15.29 -22.58
N ASP A 377 19.34 -16.52 -22.12
CA ASP A 377 18.41 -17.20 -21.19
C ASP A 377 18.29 -16.41 -19.87
N ALA A 378 19.41 -15.92 -19.31
CA ALA A 378 19.36 -15.10 -18.09
C ALA A 378 18.73 -13.72 -18.30
N ARG A 379 18.96 -13.11 -19.46
CA ARG A 379 18.25 -11.89 -19.85
C ARG A 379 16.77 -12.17 -19.97
N GLU A 380 16.36 -13.26 -20.61
CA GLU A 380 14.95 -13.64 -20.74
C GLU A 380 14.32 -13.89 -19.37
N GLU A 381 14.97 -14.65 -18.50
CA GLU A 381 14.47 -14.91 -17.14
C GLU A 381 14.26 -13.63 -16.33
N VAL A 382 15.23 -12.70 -16.37
CA VAL A 382 15.12 -11.39 -15.72
C VAL A 382 14.04 -10.52 -16.37
N LEU A 383 13.88 -10.57 -17.70
CA LEU A 383 12.85 -9.80 -18.39
C LEU A 383 11.43 -10.36 -18.17
N LEU A 384 11.32 -11.67 -17.95
CA LEU A 384 10.08 -12.40 -17.63
C LEU A 384 9.70 -12.27 -16.16
N SER A 385 10.67 -11.93 -15.31
CA SER A 385 10.42 -11.70 -13.88
C SER A 385 9.53 -10.47 -13.66
N PRO A 386 8.61 -10.51 -12.68
CA PRO A 386 7.75 -9.37 -12.37
C PRO A 386 8.58 -8.11 -12.07
N GLN A 387 8.07 -6.95 -12.47
CA GLN A 387 8.73 -5.68 -12.12
C GLN A 387 8.71 -5.49 -10.59
N GLY A 388 9.79 -4.96 -10.06
CA GLY A 388 9.95 -4.68 -8.64
C GLY A 388 11.14 -3.77 -8.40
N ASP A 389 11.55 -3.62 -7.15
CA ASP A 389 12.49 -2.56 -6.76
C ASP A 389 13.97 -2.97 -6.89
N SER A 390 14.28 -4.15 -7.45
CA SER A 390 15.63 -4.72 -7.49
C SER A 390 16.33 -4.57 -8.84
N PRO A 391 17.28 -3.64 -9.00
CA PRO A 391 17.96 -3.39 -10.26
C PRO A 391 18.94 -4.51 -10.61
N VAL A 392 18.65 -5.22 -11.70
CA VAL A 392 19.55 -6.21 -12.30
C VAL A 392 20.47 -5.52 -13.29
N TYR A 393 21.77 -5.69 -13.15
CA TYR A 393 22.80 -5.14 -14.03
C TYR A 393 23.50 -6.25 -14.82
N LEU A 394 23.75 -5.98 -16.10
CA LEU A 394 24.64 -6.79 -16.92
C LEU A 394 26.03 -6.16 -16.94
N GLU A 395 27.05 -6.95 -16.59
CA GLU A 395 28.45 -6.55 -16.70
C GLU A 395 29.10 -7.28 -17.88
N CYS A 396 29.38 -6.56 -18.96
CA CYS A 396 30.10 -7.09 -20.12
C CYS A 396 31.40 -6.32 -20.33
N GLY A 397 32.49 -6.94 -19.91
CA GLY A 397 33.84 -6.49 -20.25
C GLY A 397 34.28 -5.14 -19.69
N GLY A 398 33.80 -4.81 -18.49
CA GLY A 398 34.09 -3.55 -17.79
C GLY A 398 33.00 -2.49 -17.98
N THR A 399 32.02 -2.74 -18.87
CA THR A 399 30.82 -1.91 -19.02
C THR A 399 29.69 -2.53 -18.20
N VAL A 400 29.05 -1.70 -17.37
CA VAL A 400 27.90 -2.08 -16.54
C VAL A 400 26.67 -1.37 -17.07
N GLY A 401 25.65 -2.11 -17.47
CA GLY A 401 24.37 -1.57 -17.91
C GLY A 401 23.24 -2.04 -17.00
N LEU A 402 22.33 -1.15 -16.61
CA LEU A 402 21.08 -1.53 -15.96
C LEU A 402 20.22 -2.27 -17.00
N LEU A 403 19.83 -3.51 -16.69
CA LEU A 403 18.92 -4.28 -17.53
C LEU A 403 17.46 -3.89 -17.23
N ARG A 404 17.06 -4.02 -15.96
CA ARG A 404 15.71 -3.68 -15.44
C ARG A 404 15.66 -3.85 -13.92
N SER A 405 14.73 -3.17 -13.24
CA SER A 405 14.37 -3.47 -11.86
C SER A 405 13.24 -4.51 -11.77
N VAL A 406 13.46 -5.59 -11.02
CA VAL A 406 12.57 -6.74 -10.90
C VAL A 406 12.21 -7.02 -9.43
N ALA A 407 11.13 -7.76 -9.20
CA ALA A 407 10.84 -8.36 -7.91
C ALA A 407 11.65 -9.66 -7.81
N MET A 408 12.48 -9.81 -6.78
CA MET A 408 13.22 -11.06 -6.57
C MET A 408 12.25 -12.15 -6.11
N SER A 409 11.82 -13.01 -7.03
CA SER A 409 11.12 -14.25 -6.70
C SER A 409 12.11 -15.33 -6.25
N GLY A 410 11.65 -16.31 -5.46
CA GLY A 410 12.47 -17.47 -5.10
C GLY A 410 12.95 -18.27 -6.32
N GLU A 411 12.16 -18.27 -7.40
CA GLU A 411 12.49 -18.91 -8.68
C GLU A 411 13.62 -18.17 -9.41
N LEU A 412 13.53 -16.84 -9.50
CA LEU A 412 14.57 -16.01 -10.09
C LEU A 412 15.86 -16.12 -9.28
N GLN A 413 15.77 -16.14 -7.94
CA GLN A 413 16.92 -16.32 -7.07
C GLN A 413 17.59 -17.68 -7.29
N ALA A 414 16.82 -18.78 -7.28
CA ALA A 414 17.35 -20.12 -7.53
C ALA A 414 18.00 -20.25 -8.92
N TYR A 415 17.41 -19.62 -9.94
CA TYR A 415 17.98 -19.59 -11.28
C TYR A 415 19.29 -18.79 -11.33
N LEU A 416 19.32 -17.59 -10.76
CA LEU A 416 20.52 -16.74 -10.71
C LEU A 416 21.65 -17.41 -9.91
N ASP A 417 21.33 -18.09 -8.79
CA ASP A 417 22.27 -18.88 -8.00
C ASP A 417 22.82 -20.09 -8.79
N SER A 418 22.04 -20.62 -9.74
CA SER A 418 22.48 -21.72 -10.62
C SER A 418 23.52 -21.29 -11.66
N LEU A 419 23.61 -19.98 -11.96
CA LEU A 419 24.55 -19.43 -12.93
C LEU A 419 25.91 -19.19 -12.28
N LYS A 420 26.92 -19.96 -12.72
CA LYS A 420 28.32 -19.68 -12.35
C LYS A 420 28.70 -18.27 -12.81
N HIS A 421 29.30 -17.48 -11.91
CA HIS A 421 29.75 -16.10 -12.15
C HIS A 421 28.67 -15.01 -12.14
N VAL A 422 27.53 -15.26 -11.47
CA VAL A 422 26.62 -14.23 -11.01
C VAL A 422 27.03 -13.78 -9.60
N SER A 423 27.06 -12.48 -9.36
CA SER A 423 27.22 -11.91 -8.01
C SER A 423 25.91 -11.22 -7.63
N ILE A 424 25.23 -11.77 -6.64
CA ILE A 424 24.10 -11.09 -5.98
C ILE A 424 24.72 -10.30 -4.83
N VAL A 425 24.63 -8.97 -4.89
CA VAL A 425 25.04 -8.11 -3.78
C VAL A 425 23.78 -7.54 -3.15
N GLU A 426 23.51 -7.96 -1.92
CA GLU A 426 22.55 -7.28 -1.05
C GLU A 426 23.14 -5.90 -0.71
N GLN A 427 22.59 -4.83 -1.29
CA GLN A 427 22.98 -3.47 -0.90
C GLN A 427 21.84 -2.75 -0.22
N VAL A 428 22.11 -2.35 1.02
CA VAL A 428 21.43 -1.26 1.71
C VAL A 428 22.17 0.02 1.31
N GLN A 429 21.53 0.88 0.50
CA GLN A 429 21.92 2.25 0.10
C GLN A 429 22.75 2.48 -1.20
N ASP A 430 22.19 3.38 -2.02
CA ASP A 430 22.74 4.35 -2.98
C ASP A 430 23.96 3.98 -3.86
N PHE A 431 23.71 3.92 -5.18
CA PHE A 431 24.73 4.12 -6.22
C PHE A 431 24.34 5.33 -7.08
N PRO A 432 25.29 6.21 -7.48
CA PRO A 432 24.96 7.39 -8.27
C PRO A 432 24.50 7.00 -9.69
N GLU A 433 23.44 7.63 -10.18
CA GLU A 433 22.88 7.48 -11.54
C GLU A 433 23.87 7.78 -12.68
N GLU A 434 25.06 8.31 -12.38
CA GLU A 434 26.01 8.86 -13.36
C GLU A 434 26.83 7.82 -14.15
N MET A 435 26.63 6.51 -13.96
CA MET A 435 27.35 5.47 -14.72
C MET A 435 26.49 4.72 -15.76
N ALA A 436 25.29 5.21 -16.06
CA ALA A 436 24.38 4.61 -17.04
C ALA A 436 24.56 5.11 -18.49
N SER A 437 25.80 5.44 -18.90
CA SER A 437 26.12 5.82 -20.28
C SER A 437 26.58 4.65 -21.14
#